data_AF-A0A6H1R064-F1
#
_entry.id   AF-A0A6H1R064-F1
#
_cell.length_a   1.000
_cell.length_b   1.000
_cell.length_c   1.000
_cell.angle_alpha   90.00
_cell.angle_beta   90.00
_cell.angle_gamma   90.00
#
_symmetry.space_group_name_H-M   'P 1'
#
loop_
_entity.id
_entity.type
_entity.pdbx_description
1 polymer ?
#
loop_
_entity_poly.entity_id
_entity_poly.type
_entity_poly.pdbx_seq_one_letter_code
_entity_poly.pdbx_strand_id
1 'polypeptide(L)'
;MDPAQHVRPVQPADPRHAHHPTADQSHRVLLWPARRRRRRRLRGLAPHSRHRSRNPCRRTWRANELLRAVIGLSPNQTGVATTGHQVRRVFEAFFVFCGTIGDSVPEIQTLAQTISTSRAEIARGVLTGLSNAAAENVNRLVKLGYRGAFGFNIVTHQQRRSRCVASRSTRPEWRHTVIATCTPCVAT
;
A
#
# COMPACT_ATOMS: atom_id res chain seq x y z
N MET A 1 -32.28 -8.59 69.83
CA MET A 1 -31.40 -7.55 69.25
C MET A 1 -30.07 -8.20 68.92
N ASP A 2 -29.80 -8.30 67.61
CA ASP A 2 -28.52 -8.43 66.89
C ASP A 2 -27.50 -9.56 67.18
N PRO A 3 -26.68 -9.97 66.17
CA PRO A 3 -26.85 -11.28 65.55
C PRO A 3 -25.51 -12.04 65.34
N ALA A 4 -25.56 -13.33 65.03
CA ALA A 4 -24.41 -14.05 64.48
C ALA A 4 -24.87 -14.99 63.37
N GLN A 5 -24.84 -14.47 62.14
CA GLN A 5 -25.16 -15.19 60.92
C GLN A 5 -24.04 -16.19 60.60
N HIS A 6 -24.44 -17.45 60.47
CA HIS A 6 -23.58 -18.59 60.15
C HIS A 6 -23.31 -18.61 58.63
N VAL A 7 -22.05 -18.40 58.25
CA VAL A 7 -21.58 -18.43 56.85
C VAL A 7 -21.63 -19.87 56.33
N ARG A 8 -22.42 -20.12 55.28
CA ARG A 8 -22.43 -21.40 54.54
C ARG A 8 -21.34 -21.40 53.45
N PRO A 9 -20.58 -22.50 53.28
CA PRO A 9 -19.59 -22.60 52.21
C PRO A 9 -20.25 -22.79 50.84
N VAL A 10 -19.80 -22.01 49.86
CA VAL A 10 -20.18 -22.13 48.44
C VAL A 10 -19.45 -23.33 47.83
N GLN A 11 -20.21 -24.32 47.34
CA GLN A 11 -19.68 -25.48 46.61
C GLN A 11 -19.19 -25.07 45.20
N PRO A 12 -18.10 -25.67 44.68
CA PRO A 12 -17.60 -25.41 43.34
C PRO A 12 -18.49 -26.06 42.26
N ALA A 13 -18.76 -25.32 41.18
CA ALA A 13 -19.56 -25.77 40.04
C ALA A 13 -18.82 -26.83 39.18
N ASP A 14 -19.56 -27.86 38.78
CA ASP A 14 -19.16 -29.03 37.98
C ASP A 14 -18.89 -28.67 36.49
N PRO A 15 -17.76 -29.07 35.88
CA PRO A 15 -17.36 -28.64 34.53
C PRO A 15 -17.89 -29.56 33.41
N ARG A 16 -19.20 -29.84 33.36
CA ARG A 16 -19.78 -30.79 32.37
C ARG A 16 -20.80 -30.23 31.39
N HIS A 17 -20.72 -28.94 31.05
CA HIS A 17 -21.48 -28.38 29.92
C HIS A 17 -20.59 -27.52 29.02
N ALA A 18 -19.69 -28.19 28.29
CA ALA A 18 -19.03 -27.63 27.13
C ALA A 18 -19.97 -27.74 25.91
N HIS A 19 -20.60 -26.63 25.53
CA HIS A 19 -21.30 -26.54 24.25
C HIS A 19 -20.29 -26.54 23.10
N HIS A 20 -20.32 -27.61 22.30
CA HIS A 20 -19.72 -27.67 20.97
C HIS A 20 -20.43 -26.68 20.02
N PRO A 21 -19.71 -25.80 19.31
CA PRO A 21 -20.24 -25.19 18.11
C PRO A 21 -20.16 -26.19 16.95
N THR A 22 -21.33 -26.55 16.41
CA THR A 22 -21.47 -27.32 15.19
C THR A 22 -20.89 -26.54 14.01
N ALA A 23 -20.03 -27.23 13.26
CA ALA A 23 -19.60 -26.80 11.94
C ALA A 23 -20.80 -26.77 11.00
N ASP A 24 -21.09 -25.61 10.40
CA ASP A 24 -21.80 -25.56 9.13
C ASP A 24 -20.93 -24.85 8.10
N GLN A 25 -20.68 -25.59 7.03
CA GLN A 25 -19.84 -25.27 5.91
C GLN A 25 -20.69 -24.48 4.92
N SER A 26 -20.34 -23.22 4.67
CA SER A 26 -20.76 -22.50 3.46
C SER A 26 -19.79 -21.37 3.12
N HIS A 27 -18.53 -21.74 2.87
CA HIS A 27 -17.56 -20.88 2.20
C HIS A 27 -17.48 -21.23 0.70
N ARG A 28 -18.25 -20.51 -0.13
CA ARG A 28 -17.86 -20.13 -1.51
C ARG A 28 -19.03 -19.39 -2.18
N VAL A 29 -18.82 -18.11 -2.50
CA VAL A 29 -18.85 -17.55 -3.86
C VAL A 29 -18.61 -16.05 -3.73
N LEU A 30 -17.49 -15.62 -4.31
CA LEU A 30 -17.18 -14.24 -4.63
C LEU A 30 -18.29 -13.64 -5.50
N LEU A 31 -18.95 -12.59 -5.03
CA LEU A 31 -19.71 -11.69 -5.90
C LEU A 31 -19.39 -10.24 -5.51
N TRP A 32 -18.54 -9.64 -6.33
CA TRP A 32 -18.32 -8.20 -6.39
C TRP A 32 -19.38 -7.56 -7.31
N PRO A 33 -20.23 -6.65 -6.81
CA PRO A 33 -20.85 -5.64 -7.65
C PRO A 33 -20.35 -4.25 -7.19
N ALA A 34 -20.12 -3.23 -8.00
CA ALA A 34 -20.34 -3.01 -9.42
C ALA A 34 -19.48 -1.80 -9.82
N ARG A 35 -18.66 -1.93 -10.87
CA ARG A 35 -18.09 -0.78 -11.59
C ARG A 35 -18.60 -0.85 -13.02
N ARG A 36 -19.78 -0.28 -13.29
CA ARG A 36 -20.26 0.02 -14.64
C ARG A 36 -21.50 0.90 -14.52
N ARG A 37 -21.36 2.20 -14.78
CA ARG A 37 -22.35 3.11 -15.42
C ARG A 37 -21.98 4.57 -15.16
N ARG A 38 -21.36 5.21 -16.16
CA ARG A 38 -21.60 6.61 -16.59
C ARG A 38 -20.60 6.99 -17.70
N ARG A 39 -20.86 6.47 -18.91
CA ARG A 39 -20.33 7.03 -20.16
C ARG A 39 -21.37 6.86 -21.27
N ARG A 40 -22.47 7.62 -21.19
CA ARG A 40 -23.37 7.87 -22.31
C ARG A 40 -24.03 9.24 -22.08
N ARG A 41 -23.43 10.28 -22.66
CA ARG A 41 -24.06 11.54 -23.09
C ARG A 41 -22.96 12.51 -23.55
N LEU A 42 -22.32 12.19 -24.67
CA LEU A 42 -21.66 13.14 -25.59
C LEU A 42 -21.53 12.40 -26.93
N ARG A 43 -22.64 12.25 -27.65
CA ARG A 43 -22.66 11.87 -29.07
C ARG A 43 -23.47 12.95 -29.78
N GLY A 44 -22.76 13.80 -30.51
CA GLY A 44 -23.36 14.85 -31.29
C GLY A 44 -22.30 15.86 -31.69
N LEU A 45 -21.74 15.66 -32.89
CA LEU A 45 -21.16 16.64 -33.83
C LEU A 45 -19.78 16.24 -34.39
N ALA A 46 -19.69 16.40 -35.71
CA ALA A 46 -18.58 16.23 -36.65
C ALA A 46 -18.22 14.81 -37.14
N PRO A 47 -18.50 14.50 -38.42
CA PRO A 47 -17.96 13.34 -39.12
C PRO A 47 -16.77 13.77 -39.98
N HIS A 48 -15.54 13.77 -39.46
CA HIS A 48 -14.32 13.85 -40.31
C HIS A 48 -13.21 12.94 -39.75
N SER A 49 -12.62 12.14 -40.66
CA SER A 49 -11.44 11.27 -40.50
C SER A 49 -11.61 9.89 -39.82
N ARG A 50 -12.40 9.00 -40.41
CA ARG A 50 -12.40 7.55 -40.08
C ARG A 50 -11.17 6.78 -40.63
N HIS A 51 -9.96 7.36 -40.56
CA HIS A 51 -8.73 6.70 -41.04
C HIS A 51 -7.50 6.80 -40.12
N ARG A 52 -7.63 7.18 -38.84
CA ARG A 52 -6.47 7.29 -37.91
C ARG A 52 -6.56 6.52 -36.59
N SER A 53 -7.35 5.45 -36.51
CA SER A 53 -7.37 4.55 -35.34
C SER A 53 -6.34 3.41 -35.47
N ARG A 54 -5.04 3.74 -35.59
CA ARG A 54 -3.98 2.76 -35.29
C ARG A 54 -3.60 2.91 -33.81
N ASN A 55 -4.44 2.27 -32.99
CA ASN A 55 -4.29 1.83 -31.60
C ASN A 55 -3.54 2.78 -30.63
N PRO A 56 -4.18 3.86 -30.14
CA PRO A 56 -3.66 4.67 -29.02
C PRO A 56 -3.24 3.81 -27.82
N CYS A 57 -4.04 2.80 -27.45
CA CYS A 57 -3.72 1.86 -26.38
C CYS A 57 -2.36 1.15 -26.57
N ARG A 58 -2.02 0.76 -27.81
CA ARG A 58 -0.73 0.12 -28.11
C ARG A 58 0.43 1.09 -27.89
N ARG A 59 0.26 2.37 -28.24
CA ARG A 59 1.30 3.39 -28.07
C ARG A 59 1.49 3.75 -26.60
N THR A 60 0.39 3.90 -25.85
CA THR A 60 0.44 4.10 -24.40
C THR A 60 1.09 2.91 -23.70
N TRP A 61 0.76 1.67 -24.11
CA TRP A 61 1.44 0.49 -23.61
C TRP A 61 2.94 0.51 -23.92
N ARG A 62 3.32 0.85 -25.16
CA ARG A 62 4.73 0.94 -25.54
C ARG A 62 5.50 2.00 -24.75
N ALA A 63 4.90 3.17 -24.49
CA ALA A 63 5.49 4.20 -23.64
C ALA A 63 5.75 3.67 -22.21
N ASN A 64 4.79 2.92 -21.65
CA ASN A 64 4.93 2.30 -20.34
C ASN A 64 6.08 1.27 -20.33
N GLU A 65 6.19 0.42 -21.36
CA GLU A 65 7.29 -0.54 -21.47
C GLU A 65 8.67 0.14 -21.56
N LEU A 66 8.78 1.27 -22.26
CA LEU A 66 10.02 2.03 -22.30
C LEU A 66 10.40 2.62 -20.93
N LEU A 67 9.41 3.07 -20.14
CA LEU A 67 9.65 3.49 -18.75
C LEU A 67 10.00 2.31 -17.83
N ARG A 68 9.38 1.15 -18.02
CA ARG A 68 9.74 -0.08 -17.29
C ARG A 68 11.17 -0.50 -17.60
N ALA A 69 11.64 -0.31 -18.83
CA ALA A 69 13.04 -0.57 -19.18
C ALA A 69 14.01 0.32 -18.37
N VAL A 70 13.63 1.56 -18.03
CA VAL A 70 14.44 2.43 -17.15
C VAL A 70 14.54 1.82 -15.75
N ILE A 71 13.42 1.36 -15.18
CA ILE A 71 13.38 0.74 -13.86
C ILE A 71 14.13 -0.60 -13.86
N GLY A 72 14.02 -1.36 -14.95
CA GLY A 72 14.71 -2.63 -15.16
C GLY A 72 16.23 -2.52 -15.17
N LEU A 73 16.80 -1.33 -15.35
CA LEU A 73 18.24 -1.11 -15.21
C LEU A 73 18.70 -1.10 -13.75
N SER A 74 17.81 -0.90 -12.79
CA SER A 74 18.16 -0.73 -11.37
C SER A 74 19.00 -1.91 -10.83
N PRO A 75 20.02 -1.66 -9.99
CA PRO A 75 20.82 -2.73 -9.38
C PRO A 75 20.00 -3.75 -8.59
N ASN A 76 18.85 -3.35 -8.04
CA ASN A 76 17.95 -4.27 -7.34
C ASN A 76 17.28 -5.30 -8.26
N GLN A 77 17.22 -5.03 -9.56
CA GLN A 77 16.64 -5.93 -10.57
C GLN A 77 17.72 -6.75 -11.27
N THR A 78 18.86 -6.12 -11.57
CA THR A 78 19.95 -6.73 -12.36
C THR A 78 21.03 -7.38 -11.53
N GLY A 79 21.18 -7.01 -10.25
CA GLY A 79 22.30 -7.39 -9.40
C GLY A 79 23.62 -6.70 -9.75
N VAL A 80 23.64 -5.79 -10.73
CA VAL A 80 24.86 -5.13 -11.25
C VAL A 80 24.71 -3.62 -11.20
N ALA A 81 25.81 -2.92 -10.92
CA ALA A 81 25.83 -1.46 -10.92
C ALA A 81 25.48 -0.88 -12.30
N THR A 82 24.46 -0.04 -12.35
CA THR A 82 24.01 0.66 -13.56
C THR A 82 24.89 1.87 -13.84
N THR A 83 25.22 2.12 -15.11
CA THR A 83 25.93 3.33 -15.51
C THR A 83 24.97 4.45 -15.92
N GLY A 84 25.32 5.71 -15.63
CA GLY A 84 24.55 6.89 -16.07
C GLY A 84 24.30 6.95 -17.57
N HIS A 85 25.26 6.47 -18.38
CA HIS A 85 25.11 6.36 -19.83
C HIS A 85 23.95 5.44 -20.24
N GLN A 86 23.80 4.28 -19.59
CA GLN A 86 22.72 3.33 -19.88
C GLN A 86 21.35 3.94 -19.57
N VAL A 87 21.23 4.59 -18.41
CA VAL A 87 20.00 5.29 -18.00
C VAL A 87 19.66 6.40 -19.00
N ARG A 88 20.65 7.22 -19.40
CA ARG A 88 20.44 8.29 -20.38
C ARG A 88 19.94 7.75 -21.72
N ARG A 89 20.54 6.67 -22.23
CA ARG A 89 20.17 6.03 -23.50
C ARG A 89 18.73 5.50 -23.47
N VAL A 90 18.29 4.87 -22.37
CA VAL A 90 16.91 4.38 -22.28
C VAL A 90 15.90 5.54 -22.18
N PHE A 91 16.23 6.60 -21.42
CA PHE A 91 15.41 7.81 -21.41
C PHE A 91 15.31 8.48 -22.78
N GLU A 92 16.41 8.54 -23.51
CA GLU A 92 16.41 9.07 -24.87
C GLU A 92 15.46 8.29 -25.78
N ALA A 93 15.51 6.96 -25.74
CA ALA A 93 14.57 6.12 -26.49
C ALA A 93 13.10 6.40 -26.11
N PHE A 94 12.82 6.64 -24.83
CA PHE A 94 11.49 7.07 -24.37
C PHE A 94 11.08 8.43 -24.94
N PHE A 95 11.91 9.46 -24.82
CA PHE A 95 11.56 10.80 -25.30
C PHE A 95 11.48 10.89 -26.82
N VAL A 96 12.36 10.20 -27.54
CA VAL A 96 12.27 10.06 -29.01
C VAL A 96 10.96 9.39 -29.40
N PHE A 97 10.55 8.33 -28.70
CA PHE A 97 9.25 7.69 -28.95
C PHE A 97 8.09 8.66 -28.73
N CYS A 98 8.12 9.43 -27.64
CA CYS A 98 7.08 10.42 -27.32
C CYS A 98 6.99 11.52 -28.40
N GLY A 99 8.12 12.02 -28.90
CA GLY A 99 8.15 13.07 -29.92
C GLY A 99 7.88 12.61 -31.36
N THR A 100 7.85 11.31 -31.63
CA THR A 100 7.67 10.77 -32.99
C THR A 100 6.38 9.95 -33.13
N ILE A 101 6.36 8.77 -32.52
CA ILE A 101 5.27 7.81 -32.63
C ILE A 101 4.13 8.17 -31.66
N GLY A 102 4.48 8.73 -30.50
CA GLY A 102 3.58 9.14 -29.43
C GLY A 102 2.96 10.53 -29.59
N ASP A 103 3.43 11.34 -30.54
CA ASP A 103 3.10 12.77 -30.63
C ASP A 103 1.59 13.04 -30.72
N SER A 104 0.89 12.26 -31.54
CA SER A 104 -0.56 12.38 -31.72
C SER A 104 -1.42 11.86 -30.56
N VAL A 105 -0.83 11.45 -29.42
CA VAL A 105 -1.56 10.98 -28.23
C VAL A 105 -1.29 11.95 -27.07
N PRO A 106 -2.26 12.78 -26.67
CA PRO A 106 -2.03 13.84 -25.68
C PRO A 106 -1.62 13.28 -24.31
N GLU A 107 -2.13 12.11 -23.92
CA GLU A 107 -1.74 11.45 -22.67
C GLU A 107 -0.25 11.07 -22.64
N ILE A 108 0.34 10.76 -23.79
CA ILE A 108 1.79 10.47 -23.90
C ILE A 108 2.59 11.76 -23.76
N GLN A 109 2.10 12.88 -24.30
CA GLN A 109 2.75 14.19 -24.11
C GLN A 109 2.71 14.65 -22.67
N THR A 110 1.56 14.53 -21.99
CA THR A 110 1.46 14.82 -20.56
C THR A 110 2.41 13.94 -19.74
N LEU A 111 2.47 12.64 -20.05
CA LEU A 111 3.40 11.72 -19.39
C LEU A 111 4.86 12.13 -19.63
N ALA A 112 5.23 12.45 -20.87
CA ALA A 112 6.58 12.89 -21.21
C ALA A 112 6.96 14.16 -20.44
N GLN A 113 6.04 15.13 -20.32
CA GLN A 113 6.27 16.34 -19.54
C GLN A 113 6.49 16.03 -18.06
N THR A 114 5.64 15.19 -17.46
CA THR A 114 5.80 14.76 -16.06
C THR A 114 7.14 14.06 -15.83
N ILE A 115 7.52 13.13 -16.71
CA ILE A 115 8.79 12.40 -16.60
C ILE A 115 9.98 13.33 -16.83
N SER A 116 9.87 14.32 -17.70
CA SER A 116 10.90 15.34 -17.91
C SER A 116 11.20 16.09 -16.61
N THR A 117 10.16 16.54 -15.90
CA THR A 117 10.29 17.25 -14.61
C THR A 117 11.02 16.42 -13.56
N SER A 118 10.72 15.12 -13.45
CA SER A 118 11.32 14.24 -12.42
C SER A 118 12.48 13.39 -12.93
N ARG A 119 13.00 13.66 -14.14
CA ARG A 119 14.00 12.79 -14.80
C ARG A 119 15.25 12.58 -13.95
N ALA A 120 15.76 13.65 -13.36
CA ALA A 120 16.99 13.60 -12.56
C ALA A 120 16.82 12.74 -11.30
N GLU A 121 15.66 12.84 -10.64
CA GLU A 121 15.32 12.06 -9.45
C GLU A 121 15.17 10.58 -9.79
N ILE A 122 14.47 10.26 -10.87
CA ILE A 122 14.31 8.88 -11.34
C ILE A 122 15.68 8.29 -11.71
N ALA A 123 16.52 9.03 -12.44
CA ALA A 123 17.85 8.57 -12.80
C ALA A 123 18.71 8.30 -11.56
N ARG A 124 18.68 9.21 -10.57
CA ARG A 124 19.38 9.02 -9.30
C ARG A 124 18.86 7.80 -8.54
N GLY A 125 17.54 7.60 -8.48
CA GLY A 125 16.93 6.44 -7.84
C GLY A 125 17.35 5.13 -8.50
N VAL A 126 17.37 5.08 -9.84
CA VAL A 126 17.84 3.90 -10.59
C VAL A 126 19.31 3.63 -10.33
N LEU A 127 20.18 4.63 -10.43
CA LEU A 127 21.63 4.47 -10.23
C LEU A 127 21.99 4.02 -8.81
N THR A 128 21.25 4.50 -7.81
CA THR A 128 21.47 4.16 -6.40
C THR A 128 20.76 2.87 -5.97
N GLY A 129 19.88 2.32 -6.80
CA GLY A 129 19.03 1.20 -6.39
C GLY A 129 18.01 1.58 -5.31
N LEU A 130 17.61 2.85 -5.22
CA LEU A 130 16.55 3.23 -4.28
C LEU A 130 15.20 2.69 -4.78
N SER A 131 14.52 1.94 -3.90
CA SER A 131 13.20 1.36 -4.17
C SER A 131 12.18 1.89 -3.18
N ASN A 132 10.96 2.15 -3.66
CA ASN A 132 9.82 2.52 -2.81
C ASN A 132 9.27 1.34 -1.99
N ALA A 133 9.80 0.12 -2.15
CA ALA A 133 9.26 -1.08 -1.52
C ALA A 133 9.15 -0.97 0.01
N ALA A 134 10.18 -0.43 0.68
CA ALA A 134 10.18 -0.26 2.13
C ALA A 134 9.11 0.74 2.58
N ALA A 135 9.03 1.90 1.92
CA ALA A 135 8.03 2.92 2.22
C ALA A 135 6.60 2.44 1.92
N GLU A 136 6.40 1.70 0.83
CA GLU A 136 5.11 1.10 0.49
C GLU A 136 4.69 0.05 1.52
N ASN A 137 5.62 -0.79 1.97
CA ASN A 137 5.35 -1.77 3.02
C ASN A 137 4.83 -1.09 4.30
N VAL A 138 5.52 -0.05 4.75
CA VAL A 138 5.07 0.75 5.92
C VAL A 138 3.69 1.34 5.67
N ASN A 139 3.43 1.92 4.50
CA ASN A 139 2.12 2.47 4.15
C ASN A 139 1.02 1.40 4.17
N ARG A 140 1.30 0.19 3.70
CA ARG A 140 0.35 -0.94 3.72
C ARG A 140 0.07 -1.38 5.16
N LEU A 141 1.09 -1.50 6.00
CA LEU A 141 0.92 -1.83 7.42
C LEU A 141 0.06 -0.79 8.13
N VAL A 142 0.36 0.49 7.92
CA VAL A 142 -0.40 1.60 8.48
C VAL A 142 -1.86 1.55 8.02
N LYS A 143 -2.10 1.34 6.72
CA LYS A 143 -3.46 1.15 6.16
C LYS A 143 -4.19 -0.05 6.75
N LEU A 144 -3.49 -1.15 7.03
CA LEU A 144 -4.08 -2.32 7.69
C LEU A 144 -4.47 -1.99 9.13
N GLY A 145 -3.60 -1.32 9.88
CA GLY A 145 -3.90 -0.82 11.22
C GLY A 145 -5.09 0.15 11.24
N TYR A 146 -5.23 0.97 10.19
CA TYR A 146 -6.41 1.82 10.00
C TYR A 146 -7.71 1.05 9.80
N ARG A 147 -7.67 -0.09 9.09
CA ARG A 147 -8.87 -0.90 8.82
C ARG A 147 -9.32 -1.72 10.04
N GLY A 148 -8.38 -2.19 10.85
CA GLY A 148 -8.68 -3.02 12.02
C GLY A 148 -9.20 -2.26 13.23
N ALA A 149 -8.87 -0.97 13.36
CA ALA A 149 -9.28 -0.18 14.50
C ALA A 149 -10.46 0.74 14.13
N PHE A 150 -11.69 0.29 14.44
CA PHE A 150 -12.86 1.16 14.44
C PHE A 150 -12.61 2.34 15.40
N GLY A 151 -12.74 3.58 14.91
CA GLY A 151 -12.55 4.78 15.72
C GLY A 151 -11.21 5.46 15.50
N PHE A 152 -11.17 6.30 14.47
CA PHE A 152 -10.09 7.25 14.18
C PHE A 152 -10.68 8.63 13.90
N ASN A 153 -11.63 9.07 14.74
CA ASN A 153 -12.24 10.40 14.59
C ASN A 153 -11.33 11.53 15.13
N ILE A 154 -10.20 11.19 15.76
CA ILE A 154 -9.28 12.14 16.40
C ILE A 154 -7.87 12.00 15.79
N VAL A 155 -7.33 13.11 15.27
CA VAL A 155 -6.02 13.18 14.58
C VAL A 155 -4.86 12.70 15.46
N THR A 156 -4.89 13.00 16.77
CA THR A 156 -3.85 12.55 17.71
C THR A 156 -3.79 11.03 17.82
N HIS A 157 -4.95 10.35 17.82
CA HIS A 157 -5.03 8.90 17.83
C HIS A 157 -4.55 8.29 16.49
N GLN A 158 -4.86 8.94 15.36
CA GLN A 158 -4.35 8.57 14.02
C GLN A 158 -2.82 8.62 13.97
N GLN A 159 -2.22 9.70 14.45
CA GLN A 159 -0.77 9.86 14.48
C GLN A 159 -0.10 8.84 15.40
N ARG A 160 -0.63 8.65 16.62
CA ARG A 160 -0.09 7.68 17.59
C ARG A 160 -0.10 6.27 17.02
N ARG A 161 -1.22 5.83 16.44
CA ARG A 161 -1.32 4.46 15.90
C ARG A 161 -0.50 4.28 14.62
N SER A 162 -0.43 5.29 13.75
CA SER A 162 0.48 5.27 12.59
C SER A 162 1.94 5.12 13.01
N ARG A 163 2.37 5.86 14.04
CA ARG A 163 3.70 5.70 14.65
C ARG A 163 3.86 4.30 15.24
N CYS A 164 2.92 3.81 16.05
CA CYS A 164 3.00 2.46 16.61
C CYS A 164 3.10 1.36 15.55
N VAL A 165 2.41 1.50 14.41
CA VAL A 165 2.44 0.51 13.33
C VAL A 165 3.72 0.64 12.50
N ALA A 166 4.13 1.85 12.13
CA ALA A 166 5.37 2.09 11.39
C ALA A 166 6.62 1.76 12.22
N SER A 167 6.57 1.93 13.54
CA SER A 167 7.66 1.59 14.47
C SER A 167 7.64 0.13 14.92
N ARG A 168 6.63 -0.68 14.54
CA ARG A 168 6.61 -2.12 14.90
C ARG A 168 7.60 -2.95 14.09
N SER A 169 8.05 -2.49 12.91
CA SER A 169 9.10 -3.17 12.13
C SER A 169 10.53 -2.96 12.67
N THR A 170 10.70 -2.09 13.68
CA THR A 170 11.97 -1.85 14.40
C THR A 170 11.90 -2.23 15.88
N ARG A 171 10.92 -3.06 16.28
CA ARG A 171 10.94 -3.64 17.63
C ARG A 171 11.96 -4.77 17.66
N PRO A 172 13.06 -4.68 18.41
CA PRO A 172 13.79 -5.88 18.78
C PRO A 172 12.85 -6.78 19.62
N GLU A 173 12.97 -8.09 19.42
CA GLU A 173 12.14 -9.16 20.00
C GLU A 173 12.13 -9.16 21.55
N TRP A 174 13.07 -8.44 22.17
CA TRP A 174 13.38 -8.51 23.59
C TRP A 174 12.76 -7.44 24.48
N ARG A 175 11.55 -6.90 24.23
CA ARG A 175 10.95 -6.01 25.25
C ARG A 175 10.64 -6.84 26.51
N HIS A 176 11.58 -6.82 27.45
CA HIS A 176 11.51 -7.49 28.74
C HIS A 176 10.20 -7.12 29.44
N THR A 177 9.57 -8.12 30.07
CA THR A 177 8.47 -7.92 31.00
C THR A 177 8.96 -7.01 32.11
N VAL A 178 8.47 -5.77 32.17
CA VAL A 178 8.72 -4.89 33.31
C VAL A 178 7.85 -5.39 34.45
N ILE A 179 8.44 -6.21 35.33
CA ILE A 179 7.86 -6.47 36.65
C ILE A 179 8.17 -5.24 37.48
N ALA A 180 7.17 -4.40 37.73
CA ALA A 180 7.29 -3.28 38.65
C ALA A 180 7.37 -3.84 40.07
N THR A 181 8.57 -3.96 40.62
CA THR A 181 8.75 -4.17 42.06
C THR A 181 8.51 -2.83 42.76
N CYS A 182 7.35 -2.68 43.39
CA CYS A 182 7.12 -1.58 44.32
C CYS A 182 8.01 -1.81 45.55
N THR A 183 8.98 -0.92 45.77
CA THR A 183 9.71 -0.84 47.03
C THR A 183 8.76 -0.30 48.11
N PRO A 184 8.55 -1.01 49.24
CA PRO A 184 7.71 -0.47 50.31
C PRO A 184 8.42 0.71 50.99
N CYS A 185 7.72 1.84 51.07
CA CYS A 185 8.17 3.00 51.83
C CYS A 185 8.17 2.65 53.32
N VAL A 186 9.35 2.71 53.95
CA VAL A 186 9.46 2.68 55.42
C VAL A 186 9.06 4.06 55.92
N ALA A 187 7.96 4.13 56.66
CA ALA A 187 7.57 5.32 57.40
C ALA A 187 8.44 5.43 58.67
N THR A 188 9.02 6.61 58.87
CA THR A 188 9.78 6.98 60.08
C THR A 188 8.85 7.61 61.11
#